data_AF-A0A923TGG4-F1
#
_entry.id   AF-A0A923TGG4-F1
#
_cell.length_a   1.000
_cell.length_b   1.000
_cell.length_c   1.000
_cell.angle_alpha   90.00
_cell.angle_beta   90.00
_cell.angle_gamma   90.00
#
_symmetry.space_group_name_H-M   'P 1'
#
loop_
_entity.id
_entity.type
_entity.pdbx_description
1 polymer ?
#
loop_
_entity_poly.entity_id
_entity_poly.type
_entity_poly.pdbx_seq_one_letter_code
_entity_poly.pdbx_strand_id
1 'polypeptide(L)'
;MKILKIISAATSDYDRDSNSSSTDMSRVPVPTGKYITGGILASTVGFGIGHGIQGRYAEKGWIFTAAEAGGLAVALVGASSCKDETDIYGTKTTKCSNGALAAVGLGVMIGFHVWEIVDAWTGARPVDDGPKAFILPNPEAPGIGVAWSF
;
A
#
# COMPACT_ATOMS: atom_id res chain seq x y z
N MET A 1 -31.80 -34.93 48.72
CA MET A 1 -31.42 -35.02 47.30
C MET A 1 -31.81 -33.73 46.58
N LYS A 2 -30.83 -32.86 46.27
CA LYS A 2 -30.97 -31.69 45.39
C LYS A 2 -29.69 -31.63 44.56
N ILE A 3 -29.79 -32.09 43.31
CA ILE A 3 -28.68 -32.16 42.36
C ILE A 3 -28.80 -30.97 41.40
N LEU A 4 -27.68 -30.26 41.30
CA LEU A 4 -27.19 -29.29 40.32
C LEU A 4 -28.08 -28.97 39.10
N LYS A 5 -28.35 -27.68 38.93
CA LYS A 5 -28.80 -27.03 37.69
C LYS A 5 -27.96 -25.78 37.44
N ILE A 6 -26.72 -25.94 36.99
CA ILE A 6 -25.91 -24.86 36.42
C ILE A 6 -25.08 -25.48 35.29
N ILE A 7 -24.91 -24.72 34.21
CA ILE A 7 -24.17 -24.98 32.96
C ILE A 7 -25.12 -25.22 31.77
N SER A 8 -25.59 -24.11 31.21
CA SER A 8 -25.87 -24.01 29.76
C SER A 8 -25.99 -22.54 29.39
N ALA A 9 -24.85 -21.87 29.25
CA ALA A 9 -24.76 -20.51 28.71
C ALA A 9 -23.32 -20.25 28.23
N ALA A 10 -22.86 -20.99 27.23
CA ALA A 10 -21.54 -20.75 26.62
C ALA A 10 -21.44 -21.35 25.20
N THR A 11 -22.44 -21.15 24.35
CA THR A 11 -22.31 -21.51 22.92
C THR A 11 -23.21 -20.59 22.08
N SER A 12 -22.88 -19.30 21.98
CA SER A 12 -23.55 -18.43 21.02
C SER A 12 -22.70 -17.20 20.69
N ASP A 13 -21.51 -17.40 20.15
CA ASP A 13 -20.74 -16.28 19.55
C ASP A 13 -19.72 -16.72 18.49
N TYR A 14 -19.92 -17.88 17.83
CA TYR A 14 -18.95 -18.41 16.85
C TYR A 14 -19.41 -18.34 15.38
N ASP A 15 -20.64 -17.88 15.08
CA ASP A 15 -21.21 -17.96 13.72
C ASP A 15 -21.35 -16.61 13.01
N ARG A 16 -20.66 -15.55 13.48
CA ARG A 16 -20.75 -14.20 12.90
C ARG A 16 -19.54 -13.79 12.04
N ASP A 17 -18.81 -14.72 11.42
CA ASP A 17 -17.67 -14.39 10.54
C ASP A 17 -17.74 -14.94 9.11
N SER A 18 -18.74 -15.78 8.77
CA SER A 18 -18.79 -16.41 7.45
C SER A 18 -19.26 -15.50 6.31
N ASN A 19 -19.97 -14.40 6.61
CA ASN A 19 -20.50 -13.47 5.59
C ASN A 19 -19.56 -12.31 5.21
N SER A 20 -18.39 -12.17 5.85
CA SER A 20 -17.37 -11.17 5.46
C SER A 20 -16.32 -11.72 4.49
N SER A 21 -16.46 -12.98 4.05
CA SER A 21 -15.41 -13.70 3.31
C SER A 21 -15.38 -13.40 1.80
N SER A 22 -16.51 -13.02 1.17
CA SER A 22 -16.57 -12.90 -0.29
C SER A 22 -15.96 -11.61 -0.85
N THR A 23 -15.83 -10.54 -0.06
CA THR A 23 -15.18 -9.28 -0.46
C THR A 23 -13.70 -9.19 -0.05
N ASP A 24 -13.25 -10.01 0.90
CA ASP A 24 -11.87 -9.94 1.43
C ASP A 24 -10.87 -10.78 0.63
N MET A 25 -11.35 -11.70 -0.21
CA MET A 25 -10.49 -12.60 -0.99
C MET A 25 -9.74 -11.91 -2.15
N SER A 26 -10.09 -10.66 -2.48
CA SER A 26 -9.40 -9.86 -3.50
C SER A 26 -8.13 -9.17 -2.99
N ARG A 27 -7.95 -9.04 -1.66
CA ARG A 27 -6.82 -8.29 -1.09
C ARG A 27 -5.71 -9.23 -0.65
N VAL A 28 -4.49 -8.88 -1.02
CA VAL A 28 -3.31 -9.65 -0.64
C VAL A 28 -3.07 -9.44 0.87
N PRO A 29 -3.01 -10.52 1.68
CA PRO A 29 -2.66 -10.41 3.09
C PRO A 29 -1.18 -10.03 3.23
N VAL A 30 -0.92 -8.99 4.01
CA VAL A 30 0.43 -8.45 4.21
C VAL A 30 0.66 -8.17 5.69
N PRO A 31 1.82 -8.53 6.26
CA PRO A 31 2.23 -8.09 7.58
C PRO A 31 1.89 -6.63 7.89
N THR A 32 1.31 -6.35 9.06
CA THR A 32 0.90 -4.98 9.45
C THR A 32 2.05 -3.98 9.32
N GLY A 33 3.28 -4.38 9.69
CA GLY A 33 4.48 -3.56 9.51
C GLY A 33 4.80 -3.23 8.05
N LYS A 34 4.69 -4.23 7.15
CA LYS A 34 4.91 -4.03 5.71
C LYS A 34 3.78 -3.23 5.06
N TYR A 35 2.54 -3.39 5.53
CA TYR A 35 1.39 -2.62 5.07
C TYR A 35 1.62 -1.12 5.30
N ILE A 36 1.92 -0.73 6.54
CA ILE A 36 2.15 0.68 6.91
C ILE A 36 3.40 1.23 6.21
N THR A 37 4.51 0.50 6.26
CA THR A 37 5.78 0.95 5.65
C THR A 37 5.63 1.10 4.14
N GLY A 38 4.97 0.14 3.49
CA GLY A 38 4.68 0.19 2.05
C GLY A 38 3.75 1.35 1.68
N GLY A 39 2.70 1.61 2.46
CA GLY A 39 1.80 2.74 2.24
C GLY A 39 2.50 4.11 2.37
N ILE A 40 3.38 4.27 3.37
CA ILE A 40 4.17 5.50 3.56
C ILE A 40 5.17 5.70 2.41
N LEU A 41 5.86 4.64 1.98
CA LEU A 41 6.83 4.73 0.88
C LEU A 41 6.15 5.01 -0.47
N ALA A 42 5.00 4.40 -0.74
CA ALA A 42 4.17 4.75 -1.90
C ALA A 42 3.76 6.23 -1.88
N SER A 43 3.47 6.78 -0.69
CA SER A 43 3.01 8.17 -0.53
C SER A 43 4.11 9.23 -0.59
N THR A 44 5.37 8.85 -0.38
CA THR A 44 6.49 9.80 -0.29
C THR A 44 7.46 9.69 -1.46
N VAL A 45 7.72 8.47 -1.93
CA VAL A 45 8.72 8.21 -2.97
C VAL A 45 8.07 7.87 -4.30
N GLY A 46 7.06 7.02 -4.29
CA GLY A 46 6.41 6.49 -5.50
C GLY A 46 7.22 5.41 -6.21
N PHE A 47 7.10 5.35 -7.54
CA PHE A 47 7.76 4.42 -8.45
C PHE A 47 7.51 2.94 -8.14
N GLY A 48 6.39 2.60 -7.51
CA GLY A 48 6.04 1.22 -7.15
C GLY A 48 6.86 0.64 -5.97
N ILE A 49 7.63 1.47 -5.26
CA ILE A 49 8.46 1.02 -4.12
C ILE A 49 7.58 0.51 -2.98
N GLY A 50 6.44 1.16 -2.74
CA GLY A 50 5.49 0.71 -1.71
C GLY A 50 4.98 -0.71 -1.96
N HIS A 51 4.64 -1.03 -3.21
CA HIS A 51 4.28 -2.38 -3.64
C HIS A 51 5.44 -3.37 -3.52
N GLY A 52 6.68 -2.92 -3.73
CA GLY A 52 7.88 -3.73 -3.45
C GLY A 52 7.95 -4.20 -2.01
N ILE A 53 7.79 -3.29 -1.05
CA ILE A 53 7.80 -3.62 0.39
C ILE A 53 6.64 -4.52 0.79
N GLN A 54 5.47 -4.30 0.19
CA GLN A 54 4.30 -5.17 0.38
C GLN A 54 4.43 -6.54 -0.30
N GLY A 55 5.46 -6.78 -1.13
CA GLY A 55 5.63 -8.03 -1.88
C GLY A 55 4.71 -8.15 -3.12
N ARG A 56 4.12 -7.05 -3.57
CA ARG A 56 3.14 -6.96 -4.67
C ARG A 56 3.69 -6.27 -5.92
N TYR A 57 5.02 -6.18 -6.06
CA TYR A 57 5.65 -5.48 -7.17
C TYR A 57 5.32 -6.11 -8.53
N ALA A 58 5.34 -7.45 -8.61
CA ALA A 58 5.07 -8.19 -9.85
C ALA A 58 3.60 -8.07 -10.30
N GLU A 59 2.66 -7.90 -9.35
CA GLU A 59 1.23 -7.78 -9.66
C GLU A 59 0.90 -6.41 -10.27
N LYS A 60 1.31 -5.33 -9.60
CA LYS A 60 0.96 -3.96 -10.00
C LYS A 60 2.09 -2.94 -9.85
N GLY A 61 3.06 -3.16 -8.97
CA GLY A 61 4.13 -2.19 -8.67
C GLY A 61 4.91 -1.75 -9.92
N TRP A 62 5.21 -2.69 -10.83
CA TRP A 62 5.96 -2.38 -12.06
C TRP A 62 5.26 -1.37 -12.98
N ILE A 63 3.93 -1.31 -12.95
CA ILE A 63 3.15 -0.39 -13.79
C ILE A 63 3.42 1.04 -13.33
N PHE A 64 3.45 1.28 -12.03
CA PHE A 64 3.77 2.60 -11.46
C PHE A 64 5.20 3.00 -11.80
N THR A 65 6.17 2.10 -11.64
CA THR A 65 7.56 2.37 -12.05
C THR A 65 7.66 2.74 -13.53
N ALA A 66 7.02 1.97 -14.42
CA ALA A 66 7.08 2.20 -15.86
C ALA A 66 6.37 3.50 -16.26
N ALA A 67 5.20 3.77 -15.70
CA ALA A 67 4.40 4.94 -16.04
C ALA A 67 5.00 6.23 -15.48
N GLU A 68 5.49 6.22 -14.24
CA GLU A 68 6.15 7.39 -13.64
C GLU A 68 7.50 7.67 -14.31
N ALA A 69 8.30 6.64 -14.61
CA ALA A 69 9.54 6.81 -15.36
C ALA A 69 9.28 7.30 -16.80
N GLY A 70 8.23 6.79 -17.46
CA GLY A 70 7.79 7.27 -18.76
C GLY A 70 7.32 8.72 -18.72
N GLY A 71 6.50 9.09 -17.74
CA GLY A 71 6.05 10.45 -17.51
C GLY A 71 7.21 11.42 -17.25
N LEU A 72 8.18 11.01 -16.43
CA LEU A 72 9.40 11.78 -16.16
C LEU A 72 10.22 11.97 -17.43
N ALA A 73 10.43 10.92 -18.22
CA ALA A 73 11.17 11.01 -19.47
C ALA A 73 10.50 11.97 -20.45
N VAL A 74 9.17 11.88 -20.60
CA VAL A 74 8.38 12.80 -21.42
C VAL A 74 8.48 14.24 -20.89
N ALA A 75 8.45 14.43 -19.57
CA ALA A 75 8.60 15.73 -18.94
C ALA A 75 9.95 16.37 -19.26
N LEU A 76 11.04 15.59 -19.16
CA LEU A 76 12.40 16.03 -19.46
C LEU A 76 12.60 16.34 -20.96
N VAL A 77 12.03 15.53 -21.85
CA VAL A 77 12.06 15.80 -23.30
C VAL A 77 11.29 17.08 -23.63
N GLY A 78 10.14 17.29 -23.00
CA GLY A 78 9.37 18.53 -23.13
C GLY A 78 10.15 19.75 -22.63
N ALA A 79 10.78 19.65 -21.46
CA ALA A 79 11.54 20.75 -20.86
C ALA A 79 12.82 21.08 -21.64
N SER A 80 13.52 20.09 -22.20
CA SER A 80 14.72 20.32 -23.01
C SER A 80 14.45 20.99 -24.36
N SER A 81 13.17 21.10 -24.77
CA SER A 81 12.76 21.86 -25.96
C SER A 81 12.72 23.38 -25.75
N CYS A 82 12.86 23.85 -24.51
CA CYS A 82 12.90 25.27 -24.20
C CYS A 82 14.24 25.87 -24.66
N LYS A 83 14.17 26.86 -25.56
CA LYS A 83 15.33 27.63 -26.00
C LYS A 83 15.10 29.10 -25.75
N ASP A 84 16.16 29.78 -25.34
CA ASP A 84 16.15 31.23 -25.20
C ASP A 84 16.29 31.86 -26.58
N GLU A 85 15.26 32.57 -27.01
CA GLU A 85 15.31 33.42 -28.20
C GLU A 85 15.45 34.87 -27.74
N THR A 86 16.37 35.61 -28.38
CA THR A 86 16.53 37.04 -28.14
C THR A 86 15.78 37.78 -29.22
N ASP A 87 14.81 38.60 -28.81
CA ASP A 87 14.02 39.40 -29.75
C ASP A 87 14.84 40.57 -30.32
N ILE A 88 14.33 41.23 -31.37
CA ILE A 88 14.97 42.37 -32.06
C ILE A 88 15.24 43.55 -31.09
N TYR A 89 14.52 43.60 -29.98
CA TYR A 89 14.66 44.59 -28.90
C TYR A 89 15.63 44.17 -27.78
N GLY A 90 16.35 43.05 -27.93
CA GLY A 90 17.29 42.55 -26.92
C GLY A 90 16.62 41.89 -25.70
N THR A 91 15.29 41.71 -25.71
CA THR A 91 14.57 41.02 -24.63
C THR A 91 14.72 39.51 -24.83
N LYS A 92 15.19 38.81 -23.79
CA LYS A 92 15.25 37.34 -23.79
C LYS A 92 13.88 36.78 -23.47
N THR A 93 13.31 36.01 -24.38
CA THR A 93 12.07 35.26 -24.16
C THR A 93 12.36 33.78 -24.30
N THR A 94 12.07 33.01 -23.26
CA THR A 94 12.19 31.55 -23.32
C THR A 94 10.95 31.01 -24.03
N LYS A 95 11.12 30.48 -25.24
CA LYS A 95 10.04 29.80 -25.96
C LYS A 95 10.23 28.30 -25.85
N CYS A 96 9.18 27.61 -25.41
CA CYS A 96 9.16 26.16 -25.35
C CYS A 96 8.20 25.66 -26.42
N SER A 97 8.72 25.11 -27.51
CA SER A 97 7.87 24.55 -28.58
C SER A 97 7.07 23.35 -28.10
N ASN A 98 7.60 22.58 -27.14
CA ASN A 98 6.96 21.39 -26.59
C ASN A 98 6.60 21.54 -25.09
N GLY A 99 6.28 22.75 -24.62
CA GLY A 99 5.86 22.98 -23.23
C GLY A 99 4.64 22.13 -22.84
N ALA A 100 3.73 21.88 -23.78
CA ALA A 100 2.60 20.97 -23.59
C ALA A 100 3.04 19.53 -23.30
N LEU A 101 4.13 19.06 -23.92
CA LEU A 101 4.67 17.72 -23.68
C LEU A 101 5.21 17.59 -22.25
N ALA A 102 5.85 18.66 -21.75
CA ALA A 102 6.33 18.70 -20.36
C ALA A 102 5.16 18.60 -19.36
N ALA A 103 4.09 19.35 -19.61
CA ALA A 103 2.87 19.31 -18.79
C ALA A 103 2.19 17.94 -18.83
N VAL A 104 2.12 17.29 -20.00
CA VAL A 104 1.58 15.94 -20.13
C VAL A 104 2.41 14.93 -19.34
N GLY A 105 3.75 14.99 -19.44
CA GLY A 105 4.64 14.10 -18.69
C GLY A 105 4.45 14.22 -17.17
N LEU A 106 4.39 15.46 -16.66
CA LEU A 106 4.09 15.73 -15.25
C LEU A 106 2.69 15.28 -14.84
N GLY A 107 1.69 15.48 -15.71
CA GLY A 107 0.32 15.03 -15.47
C GLY A 107 0.22 13.51 -15.34
N VAL A 108 0.91 12.78 -16.21
CA VAL A 108 1.03 11.31 -16.13
C VAL A 108 1.69 10.91 -14.81
N MET A 109 2.83 11.52 -14.46
CA MET A 109 3.50 11.23 -13.20
C MET A 109 2.59 11.42 -11.98
N ILE A 110 1.96 12.59 -11.85
CA ILE A 110 1.09 12.89 -10.71
C ILE A 110 -0.12 11.94 -10.67
N GLY A 111 -0.74 11.68 -11.83
CA GLY A 111 -1.89 10.79 -11.93
C GLY A 111 -1.57 9.36 -11.49
N PHE A 112 -0.44 8.80 -11.97
CA PHE A 112 0.00 7.47 -11.56
C PHE A 112 0.46 7.44 -10.11
N HIS A 113 1.07 8.51 -9.60
CA HIS A 113 1.48 8.60 -8.21
C HIS A 113 0.28 8.57 -7.26
N VAL A 114 -0.76 9.36 -7.55
CA VAL A 114 -2.01 9.32 -6.77
C VAL A 114 -2.66 7.95 -6.84
N TRP A 115 -2.63 7.30 -8.02
CA TRP A 115 -3.14 5.95 -8.16
C TRP A 115 -2.32 4.93 -7.36
N GLU A 116 -0.99 5.03 -7.34
CA GLU A 116 -0.11 4.18 -6.53
C GLU A 116 -0.49 4.27 -5.05
N ILE A 117 -0.67 5.49 -4.54
CA ILE A 117 -1.08 5.74 -3.15
C ILE A 117 -2.39 5.01 -2.86
N VAL A 118 -3.41 5.21 -3.68
CA VAL A 118 -4.72 4.57 -3.48
C VAL A 118 -4.60 3.05 -3.54
N ASP A 119 -3.89 2.47 -4.50
CA ASP A 119 -3.75 1.02 -4.63
C ASP A 119 -2.89 0.40 -3.51
N ALA A 120 -1.88 1.12 -3.01
CA ALA A 120 -1.05 0.67 -1.89
C ALA A 120 -1.86 0.56 -0.59
N TRP A 121 -2.80 1.48 -0.34
CA TRP A 121 -3.66 1.46 0.84
C TRP A 121 -4.86 0.53 0.70
N THR A 122 -5.41 0.37 -0.51
CA THR A 122 -6.66 -0.37 -0.73
C THR A 122 -6.47 -1.81 -1.25
N GLY A 123 -5.32 -2.11 -1.86
CA GLY A 123 -5.03 -3.41 -2.48
C GLY A 123 -4.42 -4.45 -1.53
N ALA A 124 -3.96 -4.02 -0.36
CA ALA A 124 -3.40 -4.86 0.69
C ALA A 124 -4.31 -4.88 1.91
N ARG A 125 -4.35 -6.02 2.62
CA ARG A 125 -5.01 -6.11 3.93
C ARG A 125 -3.96 -6.40 5.02
N PRO A 126 -3.93 -5.63 6.12
CA PRO A 126 -3.03 -5.91 7.22
C PRO A 126 -3.46 -7.24 7.88
N VAL A 127 -2.50 -8.13 8.09
CA VAL A 127 -2.67 -9.32 8.92
C VAL A 127 -1.70 -9.24 10.08
N ASP A 128 -2.19 -9.54 11.28
CA ASP A 128 -1.35 -9.61 12.46
C ASP A 128 -0.46 -10.85 12.40
N ASP A 129 0.76 -10.64 11.98
CA ASP A 129 1.87 -11.58 11.96
C ASP A 129 2.79 -11.43 13.19
N GLY A 130 2.37 -10.62 14.17
CA GLY A 130 3.03 -10.54 15.46
C GLY A 130 2.99 -11.90 16.19
N PRO A 131 4.00 -12.22 17.02
CA PRO A 131 3.99 -13.42 17.84
C PRO A 131 2.74 -13.40 18.72
N LYS A 132 1.82 -14.33 18.47
CA LYS A 132 0.64 -14.50 19.30
C LYS A 132 1.08 -15.18 20.58
N ALA A 133 1.26 -14.40 21.64
CA ALA A 133 1.44 -14.94 22.98
C ALA A 133 0.10 -15.51 23.43
N PHE A 134 -0.03 -16.83 23.42
CA PHE A 134 -1.19 -17.50 23.99
C PHE A 134 -0.89 -17.78 25.46
N ILE A 135 -1.70 -17.22 26.35
CA ILE A 135 -1.74 -17.66 27.74
C ILE A 135 -2.54 -18.96 27.74
N LEU A 136 -1.84 -20.10 27.74
CA LEU A 136 -2.47 -21.41 27.90
C LEU A 136 -2.58 -21.68 29.41
N PRO A 137 -3.78 -21.72 30.01
CA PRO A 137 -3.93 -22.16 31.38
C PRO A 137 -3.53 -23.63 31.43
N ASN A 138 -2.35 -23.93 31.98
CA ASN A 138 -1.93 -25.30 32.24
C ASN A 138 -2.62 -25.77 33.54
N PRO A 139 -3.56 -26.74 33.48
CA PRO A 139 -4.24 -27.22 34.68
C PRO A 139 -3.32 -28.02 35.61
N GLU A 140 -2.15 -28.47 35.15
CA GLU A 140 -1.23 -29.35 35.90
C GLU A 140 -0.03 -28.60 36.51
N ALA A 141 0.18 -27.33 36.15
CA ALA A 141 1.25 -26.50 36.72
C ALA A 141 0.67 -25.15 37.18
N PRO A 142 0.75 -24.79 38.47
CA PRO A 142 0.24 -23.51 39.00
C PRO A 142 1.08 -22.28 38.59
N GLY A 143 1.71 -22.29 37.41
CA GLY A 143 2.47 -21.18 36.85
C GLY A 143 1.87 -20.68 35.54
N ILE A 144 1.88 -19.37 35.32
CA ILE A 144 1.58 -18.75 34.02
C ILE A 144 2.66 -19.21 33.03
N GLY A 145 2.34 -20.21 32.21
CA GLY A 145 3.20 -20.66 31.12
C GLY A 145 3.01 -19.75 29.92
N VAL A 146 4.09 -19.11 29.46
CA VAL A 146 4.09 -18.36 28.19
C VAL A 146 4.51 -19.33 27.08
N ALA A 147 3.57 -19.72 26.22
CA ALA A 147 3.86 -20.52 25.04
C ALA A 147 4.11 -19.60 23.84
N TRP A 148 5.20 -19.83 23.12
CA TRP A 148 5.55 -19.12 21.89
C TRP A 148 5.28 -20.04 20.70
N SER A 149 4.53 -19.55 19.71
CA SER A 149 4.42 -20.18 18.39
C SER A 149 5.22 -19.33 17.41
N PHE A 150 6.24 -19.93 16.80
CA PHE A 150 6.99 -19.38 15.66
C PHE A 150 6.43 -19.93 14.36
#